data_AF-A0A3D0ZNW1-F1
#
_entry.id   AF-A0A3D0ZNW1-F1
#
_cell.length_a   1.000
_cell.length_b   1.000
_cell.length_c   1.000
_cell.angle_alpha   90.00
_cell.angle_beta   90.00
_cell.angle_gamma   90.00
#
_symmetry.space_group_name_H-M   'P 1'
#
loop_
_entity.id
_entity.type
_entity.pdbx_description
1 polymer ?
#
loop_
_entity_poly.entity_id
_entity_poly.type
_entity_poly.pdbx_seq_one_letter_code
_entity_poly.pdbx_strand_id
1 'polypeptide(L)' 'MILNIFKPKNWTSFDVVAKVRGVLKVKKAGHAGTLDPLAGGVLVVLTGDDTKKQAKFMEMEKEY' A
#
# COMPACT_ATOMS: atom_id res chain seq x y z
N MET A 1 -4.08 -10.90 -1.96
CA MET A 1 -3.03 -10.62 -2.95
C MET A 1 -2.12 -9.52 -2.38
N ILE A 2 -0.84 -9.51 -2.77
CA ILE A 2 0.13 -8.50 -2.32
C ILE A 2 0.66 -7.79 -3.57
N LEU A 3 0.65 -6.47 -3.55
CA LEU A 3 0.99 -5.62 -4.69
C LEU A 3 2.13 -4.69 -4.30
N ASN A 4 3.15 -4.63 -5.14
CA ASN A 4 4.16 -3.58 -5.11
C ASN A 4 3.68 -2.44 -6.01
N ILE A 5 3.26 -1.32 -5.41
CA ILE A 5 2.77 -0.16 -6.15
C ILE A 5 3.78 0.97 -6.00
N PHE A 6 4.18 1.59 -7.11
CA PHE A 6 4.89 2.86 -7.02
C PHE A 6 3.88 3.98 -6.74
N LYS A 7 3.87 4.52 -5.52
CA LYS A 7 3.03 5.67 -5.15
C LYS A 7 3.56 6.92 -5.87
N PRO A 8 2.73 7.62 -6.67
CA PRO A 8 3.13 8.90 -7.23
C PRO A 8 3.19 9.99 -6.17
N LYS A 9 3.93 11.07 -6.45
CA LYS A 9 3.87 12.29 -5.63
C LYS A 9 2.47 12.90 -5.69
N ASN A 10 2.13 13.66 -4.65
CA ASN A 10 0.84 14.34 -4.44
C ASN A 10 -0.36 13.39 -4.22
N TRP A 11 -0.12 12.09 -4.03
CA TRP A 11 -1.14 11.12 -3.61
C TRP A 11 -0.87 10.69 -2.18
N THR A 12 -1.89 10.58 -1.33
CA THR A 12 -1.71 9.92 -0.05
C THR A 12 -1.57 8.41 -0.24
N SER A 13 -1.01 7.71 0.75
CA SER A 13 -0.99 6.24 0.74
C SER A 13 -2.43 5.65 0.73
N PHE A 14 -3.39 6.37 1.32
CA PHE A 14 -4.81 6.00 1.32
C PHE A 14 -5.45 6.13 -0.07
N ASP A 15 -5.07 7.14 -0.86
CA ASP A 15 -5.58 7.29 -2.24
C ASP A 15 -5.19 6.09 -3.10
N VAL A 16 -3.95 5.59 -2.94
CA VAL A 16 -3.51 4.36 -3.63
C VAL A 16 -4.32 3.15 -3.18
N VAL A 17 -4.54 2.97 -1.87
CA VAL A 17 -5.36 1.87 -1.36
C VAL A 17 -6.80 1.95 -1.90
N ALA A 18 -7.40 3.14 -1.92
CA ALA A 18 -8.74 3.36 -2.45
C ALA A 18 -8.82 3.02 -3.94
N LYS A 19 -7.82 3.46 -4.73
CA LYS A 19 -7.72 3.15 -6.16
C LYS A 19 -7.58 1.66 -6.40
N VAL A 20 -6.68 0.98 -5.69
CA VAL A 20 -6.49 -0.47 -5.78
C VAL A 20 -7.78 -1.21 -5.42
N ARG A 21 -8.44 -0.82 -4.33
CA ARG A 21 -9.70 -1.43 -3.89
C ARG A 21 -10.79 -1.33 -4.95
N GLY A 22 -10.91 -0.16 -5.59
CA GLY A 22 -11.88 0.09 -6.66
C GLY A 22 -11.56 -0.67 -7.96
N VAL A 23 -10.30 -0.66 -8.41
CA VAL A 23 -9.88 -1.34 -9.64
C VAL A 23 -10.03 -2.85 -9.51
N LEU A 24 -9.60 -3.43 -8.39
CA LEU A 24 -9.66 -4.88 -8.17
C LEU A 24 -11.00 -5.37 -7.64
N LYS A 25 -11.93 -4.45 -7.33
CA LYS A 25 -13.26 -4.75 -6.75
C LYS A 25 -13.19 -5.66 -5.51
N VAL A 26 -12.17 -5.45 -4.67
CA VAL A 26 -11.98 -6.20 -3.42
C VAL A 26 -12.64 -5.51 -2.24
N LYS A 27 -13.15 -6.29 -1.27
CA LYS A 27 -13.82 -5.72 -0.08
C LYS A 27 -12.84 -5.09 0.92
N LYS A 28 -11.62 -5.61 1.00
CA LYS A 28 -10.61 -5.21 1.99
C LYS A 28 -9.27 -4.96 1.30
N ALA A 29 -8.66 -3.81 1.60
CA ALA A 29 -7.31 -3.45 1.18
C ALA A 29 -6.65 -2.56 2.25
N GLY A 30 -5.34 -2.62 2.36
CA GLY A 30 -4.51 -1.80 3.26
C GLY A 30 -3.07 -1.72 2.76
N HIS A 31 -2.23 -0.89 3.37
CA HIS A 31 -0.82 -0.75 3.00
C HIS A 31 0.11 -1.09 4.17
N ALA A 32 1.35 -1.50 3.88
CA ALA A 32 2.35 -1.84 4.90
C ALA A 32 3.46 -0.79 4.98
N GLY A 33 3.07 0.42 5.38
CA GLY A 33 3.97 1.56 5.54
C GLY A 33 3.38 2.79 4.88
N THR A 34 3.32 3.90 5.61
CA THR A 34 2.81 5.16 5.06
C THR A 34 3.96 5.89 4.37
N LEU A 35 3.74 6.31 3.13
CA LEU A 35 4.57 7.31 2.47
C LEU A 35 3.88 8.68 2.56
N ASP A 36 4.67 9.72 2.83
CA ASP A 36 4.24 11.12 2.81
C ASP A 36 3.62 11.47 1.44
N PRO A 37 2.59 12.35 1.38
CA PRO A 37 1.99 12.75 0.10
C PRO A 37 3.00 13.28 -0.92
N LEU A 38 4.05 13.98 -0.49
CA LEU A 38 5.08 14.55 -1.36
C LEU A 38 6.16 13.53 -1.77
N ALA A 39 6.23 12.38 -1.10
CA ALA A 39 7.15 11.30 -1.45
C ALA A 39 6.62 10.49 -2.65
N GLY A 40 7.51 10.05 -3.52
CA GLY A 40 7.24 9.02 -4.53
C GLY A 40 8.07 7.79 -4.20
N GLY A 41 7.54 6.59 -4.36
CA GLY A 41 8.29 5.38 -4.00
C GLY A 41 7.45 4.12 -3.87
N VAL A 42 8.09 3.05 -3.42
CA VAL A 42 7.47 1.73 -3.25
C VAL A 42 6.48 1.75 -2.08
N LEU A 43 5.23 1.39 -2.36
CA LEU A 43 4.15 1.21 -1.40
C LEU A 43 3.59 -0.21 -1.54
N VAL A 44 3.79 -1.04 -0.51
CA VAL A 44 3.23 -2.39 -0.46
C VAL A 44 1.76 -2.30 -0.10
N VAL A 45 0.88 -2.80 -0.98
CA VAL A 45 -0.58 -2.86 -0.78
C VAL A 45 -1.02 -4.32 -0.66
N LEU A 46 -1.78 -4.63 0.38
CA LEU A 46 -2.30 -5.97 0.67
C LEU A 46 -3.81 -5.97 0.51
N THR A 47 -4.37 -7.05 -0.02
CA THR A 47 -5.82 -7.20 -0.25
C THR A 47 -6.36 -8.48 0.36
N GLY A 48 -7.64 -8.44 0.76
CA GLY A 48 -8.34 -9.59 1.33
C GLY A 48 -7.63 -10.16 2.56
N ASP A 49 -7.43 -11.47 2.60
CA ASP A 49 -6.81 -12.16 3.73
C ASP A 49 -5.34 -11.77 3.95
N ASP A 50 -4.61 -11.44 2.87
CA ASP A 50 -3.20 -11.03 2.97
C ASP A 50 -3.00 -9.75 3.79
N THR A 51 -4.05 -8.94 4.01
CA THR A 51 -3.96 -7.80 4.95
C THR A 51 -3.55 -8.20 6.36
N LYS A 52 -3.75 -9.47 6.77
CA LYS A 52 -3.27 -10.01 8.04
C LYS A 52 -1.74 -10.08 8.13
N LYS A 53 -1.05 -10.08 7.00
CA LYS A 53 0.43 -10.11 6.91
C LYS A 53 1.06 -8.72 7.03
N GLN A 54 0.28 -7.65 7.21
CA GLN A 54 0.78 -6.27 7.22
C GLN A 54 1.96 -6.06 8.18
N ALA A 55 1.89 -6.61 9.41
CA ALA A 55 2.95 -6.46 10.41
C ALA A 55 4.32 -6.93 9.89
N LYS A 56 4.36 -8.11 9.26
CA LYS A 56 5.57 -8.67 8.66
C LYS A 56 6.26 -7.72 7.67
N PHE A 57 5.48 -7.00 6.87
CA PHE A 57 6.02 -6.05 5.88
C PHE A 57 6.41 -4.71 6.51
N MET A 58 5.73 -4.29 7.59
CA MET A 58 6.10 -3.09 8.34
C MET A 58 7.48 -3.21 8.96
N GLU A 59 7.86 -4.41 9.40
CA GLU A 59 9.13 -4.73 10.05
C GLU A 59 10.33 -4.82 9.09
N MET A 60 10.09 -4.83 7.77
CA MET A 60 11.16 -4.87 6.79
C MET A 60 11.97 -3.57 6.79
N GLU A 61 13.28 -3.70 6.58
CA GLU A 61 14.19 -2.59 6.35
C GLU A 61 13.76 -1.76 5.13
N LYS A 62 13.97 -0.45 5.21
CA LYS A 62 13.55 0.53 4.21
C LYS A 62 14.73 1.42 3.87
N GLU A 63 14.81 1.79 2.60
CA GLU A 63 15.76 2.76 2.07
C GLU A 63 14.97 3.89 1.39
N TYR A 64 15.48 5.13 1.47
CA TYR A 64 14.79 6.35 1.08
C TYR A 64 15.59 7.15 0.05
#